data_AF-A0A8C8W8S4-F1
#
_entry.id   AF-A0A8C8W8S4-F1
#
_cell.length_a   1.000
_cell.length_b   1.000
_cell.length_c   1.000
_cell.angle_alpha   90.00
_cell.angle_beta   90.00
_cell.angle_gamma   90.00
#
_symmetry.space_group_name_H-M   'P 1'
#
loop_
_entity.id
_entity.type
_entity.pdbx_description
1 polymer ?
#
loop_
_entity_poly.entity_id
_entity_poly.type
_entity_poly.pdbx_seq_one_letter_code
_entity_poly.pdbx_strand_id
1 'polypeptide(L)'
;LAGLLRKTTSLVGLAACAGPHESLRVSYTKILDVLEQIPKNATCSKYIEWITNEKWDCFACSALCLDGSSHPHLLLVQMLSPQGCLP
;
A
#
# COMPACT_ATOMS: atom_id res chain seq x y z
N LEU A 1 -3.24 20.32 -0.79
CA LEU A 1 -2.60 20.87 -2.00
C LEU A 1 -2.64 19.78 -3.07
N ALA A 2 -3.52 19.87 -4.07
CA ALA A 2 -3.52 18.95 -5.21
C ALA A 2 -2.28 19.26 -6.08
N GLY A 3 -1.13 18.76 -5.64
CA GLY A 3 0.18 19.15 -6.12
C GLY A 3 0.51 18.55 -7.48
N LEU A 4 0.94 19.42 -8.40
CA LEU A 4 1.74 19.19 -9.61
C LEU A 4 1.69 17.77 -10.21
N LEU A 5 0.79 17.55 -11.18
CA LEU A 5 0.75 16.32 -11.97
C LEU A 5 2.01 16.23 -12.84
N ARG A 6 2.87 15.25 -12.53
CA ARG A 6 4.13 15.02 -13.23
C ARG A 6 3.85 14.48 -14.64
N LYS A 7 4.22 15.25 -15.68
CA LYS A 7 3.96 14.91 -17.10
C LYS A 7 4.92 13.87 -17.68
N THR A 8 6.17 13.85 -17.22
CA THR A 8 7.21 12.93 -17.74
C THR A 8 8.08 12.44 -16.60
N THR A 9 8.62 11.23 -16.76
CA THR A 9 9.70 10.76 -15.89
C THR A 9 11.04 11.15 -16.50
N SER A 10 12.09 11.27 -15.68
CA SER A 10 13.45 11.52 -16.15
C SER A 10 14.13 10.26 -16.72
N LEU A 11 13.37 9.16 -16.84
CA LEU A 11 13.88 7.85 -17.21
C LEU A 11 13.37 7.48 -18.61
N VAL A 12 14.28 7.07 -19.49
CA VAL A 12 13.91 6.62 -20.84
C VAL A 12 13.11 5.31 -20.74
N GLY A 13 12.02 5.22 -21.49
CA GLY A 13 11.15 4.04 -21.53
C GLY A 13 10.13 3.93 -20.39
N LEU A 14 10.12 4.86 -19.42
CA LEU A 14 9.15 4.87 -18.33
C LEU A 14 8.13 6.00 -18.49
N ALA A 15 6.89 5.65 -18.83
CA ALA A 15 5.79 6.61 -18.93
C ALA A 15 5.36 7.10 -17.54
N ALA A 16 4.96 8.37 -17.46
CA ALA A 16 4.33 8.91 -16.26
C ALA A 16 2.89 8.37 -16.14
N CYS A 17 2.51 7.87 -14.96
CA CYS A 17 1.14 7.41 -14.70
C CYS A 17 0.26 8.60 -14.28
N ALA A 18 -0.90 8.77 -14.92
CA ALA A 18 -1.83 9.86 -14.62
C ALA A 18 -2.59 9.66 -13.29
N GLY A 19 -2.83 8.40 -12.90
CA GLY A 19 -3.52 8.02 -11.67
C GLY A 19 -2.69 7.00 -10.88
N PRO A 20 -1.50 7.38 -10.36
CA PRO A 20 -0.60 6.44 -9.71
C PRO A 20 -1.27 5.78 -8.51
N HIS A 21 -2.14 6.52 -7.81
CA HIS A 21 -2.85 6.01 -6.65
C HIS A 21 -3.83 4.87 -6.99
N GLU A 22 -4.66 5.05 -8.00
CA GLU A 22 -5.63 4.02 -8.42
C GLU A 22 -4.91 2.80 -9.01
N SER A 23 -3.90 3.03 -9.85
CA SER A 23 -3.12 1.94 -10.46
C SER A 23 -2.37 1.12 -9.41
N LEU A 24 -1.79 1.76 -8.40
CA LEU A 24 -1.13 1.07 -7.30
C LEU A 24 -2.13 0.27 -6.47
N ARG A 25 -3.30 0.84 -6.16
CA ARG A 25 -4.36 0.14 -5.43
C ARG A 25 -4.72 -1.18 -6.11
N VAL A 26 -5.00 -1.15 -7.41
CA VAL A 26 -5.31 -2.36 -8.20
C VAL A 26 -4.17 -3.37 -8.15
N SER A 27 -2.92 -2.91 -8.21
CA SER A 27 -1.74 -3.78 -8.25
C SER A 27 -1.52 -4.51 -6.92
N TYR A 28 -1.58 -3.79 -5.80
CA TYR A 28 -1.42 -4.40 -4.47
C TYR A 28 -2.59 -5.35 -4.13
N THR A 29 -3.83 -5.01 -4.50
CA THR A 29 -4.96 -5.94 -4.33
C THR A 29 -4.73 -7.26 -5.08
N LYS A 30 -4.23 -7.20 -6.32
CA LYS A 30 -3.88 -8.41 -7.08
C LYS A 30 -2.75 -9.21 -6.44
N ILE A 31 -1.75 -8.55 -5.87
CA ILE A 31 -0.66 -9.22 -5.15
C ILE A 31 -1.21 -9.97 -3.93
N LEU A 32 -2.08 -9.32 -3.15
CA LEU A 32 -2.73 -9.95 -1.99
C LEU A 32 -3.60 -11.15 -2.41
N ASP A 33 -4.42 -11.01 -3.45
CA ASP A 33 -5.26 -12.09 -3.98
C ASP A 33 -4.44 -13.31 -4.43
N VAL A 34 -3.29 -13.09 -5.07
CA VAL A 34 -2.37 -14.17 -5.45
C VAL A 34 -1.69 -14.77 -4.20
N LEU A 35 -1.34 -13.96 -3.20
CA LEU A 35 -0.75 -14.46 -1.95
C LEU A 35 -1.71 -15.35 -1.16
N GLU A 36 -3.02 -15.05 -1.17
CA GLU A 36 -4.04 -15.88 -0.52
C GLU A 36 -4.11 -17.30 -1.08
N GLN A 37 -3.73 -17.48 -2.35
CA GLN A 37 -3.69 -18.78 -3.03
C GLN A 37 -2.42 -19.58 -2.71
N ILE A 38 -1.38 -18.95 -2.14
CA ILE A 38 -0.11 -19.61 -1.80
C ILE A 38 -0.17 -20.13 -0.35
N PRO A 39 0.34 -21.35 -0.06
CA PRO A 39 0.39 -21.86 1.30
C PRO A 39 1.05 -20.87 2.27
N LYS A 40 0.34 -20.51 3.35
CA LYS A 40 0.78 -19.53 4.36
C LYS A 40 2.08 -19.90 5.09
N ASN A 41 2.53 -21.15 4.97
CA ASN A 41 3.77 -21.62 5.57
C ASN A 41 5.01 -21.37 4.69
N ALA A 42 4.84 -20.90 3.46
CA ALA A 42 5.96 -20.53 2.61
C ALA A 42 6.60 -19.24 3.15
N THR A 43 7.90 -19.30 3.46
CA THR A 43 8.68 -18.15 3.95
C THR A 43 8.57 -16.93 3.03
N CYS A 44 8.47 -17.17 1.72
CA CYS A 44 8.31 -16.13 0.71
C CYS A 44 6.95 -15.39 0.83
N SER A 45 5.84 -16.10 1.08
CA SER A 45 4.52 -15.49 1.18
C SER A 45 4.40 -14.54 2.35
N LYS A 46 4.90 -14.94 3.54
CA LYS A 46 4.88 -14.08 4.74
C LYS A 46 5.64 -12.77 4.53
N TYR A 47 6.79 -12.83 3.87
CA TYR A 47 7.61 -11.65 3.61
C TYR A 47 6.97 -10.71 2.59
N ILE A 48 6.39 -11.26 1.51
CA ILE A 48 5.69 -10.46 0.50
C ILE A 48 4.43 -9.84 1.10
N GLU A 49 3.65 -10.58 1.89
CA GLU A 49 2.48 -10.06 2.62
C GLU A 49 2.86 -8.90 3.53
N TRP A 50 3.91 -9.05 4.35
CA TRP A 50 4.38 -7.97 5.23
C TRP A 50 4.78 -6.71 4.45
N ILE A 51 5.63 -6.83 3.42
CA ILE A 51 6.05 -5.66 2.61
C ILE A 51 4.85 -5.01 1.89
N THR A 52 3.94 -5.82 1.38
CA THR A 52 2.75 -5.36 0.65
C THR A 52 1.86 -4.55 1.58
N ASN A 53 1.64 -5.01 2.82
CA ASN A 53 0.86 -4.29 3.83
C ASN A 53 1.55 -3.00 4.30
N GLU A 54 2.84 -3.05 4.65
CA GLU A 54 3.61 -1.86 5.06
C GLU A 54 3.54 -0.75 4.01
N LYS A 55 3.67 -1.11 2.72
CA LYS A 55 3.64 -0.13 1.64
C LYS A 55 2.24 0.33 1.29
N TRP A 56 1.24 -0.52 1.47
CA TRP A 56 -0.16 -0.14 1.36
C TRP A 56 -0.56 0.86 2.45
N ASP A 57 -0.10 0.69 3.68
CA ASP A 57 -0.40 1.60 4.80
C ASP A 57 0.25 2.97 4.59
N CYS A 58 1.51 3.02 4.14
CA CYS A 58 2.16 4.26 3.74
C CYS A 58 1.35 5.00 2.65
N PHE A 59 0.84 4.25 1.67
CA PHE A 59 0.02 4.77 0.61
C PHE A 59 -1.36 5.26 1.10
N ALA A 60 -2.02 4.51 1.97
CA ALA A 60 -3.30 4.88 2.58
C ALA A 60 -3.17 6.13 3.45
N CYS A 61 -2.12 6.21 4.27
CA CYS A 61 -1.77 7.41 5.03
C CYS A 61 -1.57 8.62 4.11
N SER A 62 -0.88 8.46 2.98
CA SER A 62 -0.70 9.56 2.02
C SER A 62 -2.02 10.03 1.40
N ALA A 63 -2.97 9.12 1.15
CA ALA A 63 -4.30 9.47 0.64
C ALA A 63 -5.16 10.17 1.70
N LEU A 64 -5.14 9.71 2.96
CA LEU A 64 -5.85 10.34 4.07
C LEU A 64 -5.31 11.74 4.41
N CYS A 65 -4.00 11.94 4.29
CA CYS A 65 -3.36 13.26 4.44
C CYS A 65 -3.76 14.25 3.33
N LEU A 66 -4.15 13.78 2.14
CA LEU A 66 -4.64 14.64 1.06
C LEU A 66 -6.10 15.08 1.26
N ASP A 67 -6.90 14.28 1.98
CA ASP A 67 -8.32 14.54 2.28
C ASP A 67 -8.54 15.44 3.52
N GLY A 68 -7.48 15.74 4.28
CA GLY A 68 -7.57 16.64 5.43
C GLY A 68 -8.30 16.05 6.64
N SER A 69 -8.41 14.72 6.73
CA SER A 69 -8.97 14.05 7.90
C SER A 69 -7.95 14.02 9.05
N SER A 70 -8.16 14.87 10.07
CA SER A 70 -7.26 15.09 11.21
C SER A 70 -7.18 13.94 12.24
N HIS A 71 -7.65 12.72 11.93
CA HIS A 71 -7.58 11.59 12.87
C HIS A 71 -6.94 10.31 12.30
N PRO A 72 -5.73 10.36 11.71
CA PRO A 72 -5.02 9.17 11.26
C PRO A 72 -4.49 8.30 12.42
N HIS A 73 -4.41 8.85 13.64
CA HIS A 73 -3.82 8.15 14.78
C HIS A 73 -4.69 6.99 15.31
N LEU A 74 -6.02 7.08 15.19
CA LEU A 74 -6.90 6.01 15.68
C LEU A 74 -6.86 4.78 14.77
N LEU A 75 -6.81 4.99 13.44
CA LEU A 75 -6.68 3.90 12.46
C LEU A 75 -5.31 3.22 12.56
N LEU A 76 -4.25 4.01 12.78
CA LEU A 76 -2.89 3.49 12.98
C LEU A 76 -2.79 2.61 14.24
N VAL A 77 -3.43 3.00 15.35
CA VAL A 77 -3.46 2.20 16.60
C VAL A 77 -4.31 0.93 16.46
N GLN A 78 -5.37 0.95 15.64
CA GLN A 78 -6.19 -0.23 15.38
C GLN A 78 -5.54 -1.23 14.41
N MET A 79 -4.76 -0.76 13.43
CA MET A 79 -4.05 -1.62 12.46
C MET A 79 -2.72 -2.14 13.00
N LEU A 80 -2.03 -1.38 13.86
CA LEU A 80 -0.80 -1.80 14.55
C LEU A 80 -1.05 -2.63 15.82
N SER A 81 -2.31 -2.83 16.24
CA SER A 81 -2.63 -3.84 17.24
C SER A 81 -2.58 -5.21 16.57
N PRO A 82 -1.54 -6.02 16.79
CA PRO A 82 -1.50 -7.37 16.28
C PRO A 82 -2.48 -8.16 17.14
N GLN A 83 -3.74 -8.28 16.70
CA GLN A 83 -4.60 -9.33 17.21
C GLN A 83 -4.00 -10.66 16.75
N GLY A 84 -3.19 -11.25 17.63
CA GLY A 84 -2.76 -12.64 17.51
C GLY A 84 -1.31 -12.87 17.11
N CYS A 85 -0.35 -12.22 17.79
CA CYS A 85 0.90 -12.93 18.07
C CYS A 85 0.64 -13.93 19.21
N LEU A 86 0.52 -15.21 18.87
CA LEU A 86 0.75 -16.36 19.76
C LEU A 86 1.45 -17.43 18.91
N PRO A 87 2.39 -18.24 19.44
CA PRO A 87 2.93 -18.29 20.80
C PRO A 87 4.31 -17.62 20.97
#